data_AF-A0A0G0XG75-F1
#
_entry.id   AF-A0A0G0XG75-F1
#
_cell.length_a   1.000
_cell.length_b   1.000
_cell.length_c   1.000
_cell.angle_alpha   90.00
_cell.angle_beta   90.00
_cell.angle_gamma   90.00
#
_symmetry.space_group_name_H-M   'P 1'
#
loop_
_entity.id
_entity.type
_entity.pdbx_description
1 polymer ?
#
loop_
_entity_poly.entity_id
_entity_poly.type
_entity_poly.pdbx_seq_one_letter_code
_entity_poly.pdbx_strand_id
1 'polypeptide(L)'
;MAQPEIQLLDGQPVTVIKMFPKPNAPSHGRADDIANAMSGIIYIDLENFYTKKLEAGLTRKKSWAWGLVSVEKLDISFEQKIFNNIIVVKSITAVYKYSILGIETYDKRVFTYSDYSYIAPQPRQ
;
A
#
# COMPACT_ATOMS: atom_id res chain seq x y z
N MET A 1 -18.34 16.87 -10.07
CA MET A 1 -17.08 16.13 -9.88
C MET A 1 -16.16 17.01 -9.03
N ALA A 2 -15.65 16.50 -7.91
CA ALA A 2 -14.69 17.27 -7.11
C ALA A 2 -13.37 17.41 -7.90
N GLN A 3 -12.77 18.60 -7.90
CA GLN A 3 -11.47 18.80 -8.53
C GLN A 3 -10.40 18.00 -7.78
N PRO A 4 -9.46 17.35 -8.49
CA PRO A 4 -8.34 16.67 -7.85
C PRO A 4 -7.51 17.65 -7.02
N GLU A 5 -7.26 17.30 -5.77
CA GLU A 5 -6.39 18.07 -4.87
C GLU A 5 -4.94 17.93 -5.37
N ILE A 6 -4.32 19.05 -5.76
CA ILE A 6 -2.91 19.11 -6.18
C ILE A 6 -2.07 19.54 -4.98
N GLN A 7 -1.02 18.78 -4.68
CA GLN A 7 -0.07 19.07 -3.60
C GLN A 7 1.37 19.02 -4.12
N LEU A 8 2.31 19.56 -3.36
CA LEU A 8 3.74 19.36 -3.59
C LEU A 8 4.26 18.28 -2.65
N LEU A 9 4.81 17.20 -3.21
CA LEU A 9 5.48 16.14 -2.45
C LEU A 9 6.94 16.07 -2.91
N ASP A 10 7.87 16.37 -2.01
CA ASP A 10 9.31 16.50 -2.29
C ASP A 10 9.60 17.45 -3.47
N GLY A 11 8.89 18.58 -3.53
CA GLY A 11 9.03 19.58 -4.60
C GLY A 11 8.40 19.21 -5.94
N GLN A 12 7.76 18.04 -6.07
CA GLN A 12 7.07 17.62 -7.30
C GLN A 12 5.54 17.74 -7.15
N PRO A 13 4.83 18.22 -8.19
CA PRO A 13 3.38 18.29 -8.18
C PRO A 13 2.77 16.88 -8.25
N VAL A 14 1.93 16.57 -7.27
CA VAL A 14 1.19 15.32 -7.18
C VAL A 14 -0.30 15.58 -7.09
N THR A 15 -1.11 14.67 -7.62
CA THR A 15 -2.54 14.60 -7.30
C THR A 15 -2.80 13.55 -6.22
N VAL A 16 -3.75 13.86 -5.35
CA VAL A 16 -4.06 13.04 -4.18
C VAL A 16 -5.37 12.30 -4.37
N ILE A 17 -5.32 10.97 -4.32
CA ILE A 17 -6.48 10.09 -4.36
C ILE A 17 -6.71 9.52 -2.97
N LYS A 18 -7.83 9.89 -2.35
CA LYS A 18 -8.26 9.35 -1.06
C LYS A 18 -9.08 8.09 -1.29
N MET A 19 -8.65 6.98 -0.71
CA MET A 19 -9.32 5.70 -0.75
C MET A 19 -10.06 5.46 0.56
N PHE A 20 -11.31 5.02 0.44
CA PHE A 20 -12.14 4.68 1.58
C PHE A 20 -12.68 3.26 1.42
N PRO A 21 -12.87 2.53 2.53
CA PRO A 21 -13.53 1.23 2.51
C PRO A 21 -14.89 1.35 1.81
N LYS A 22 -15.13 0.54 0.79
CA LYS A 22 -16.45 0.46 0.16
C LYS A 22 -17.36 -0.43 1.02
N PRO A 23 -18.47 0.10 1.58
CA PRO A 23 -19.44 -0.74 2.29
C PRO A 23 -19.98 -1.82 1.35
N ASN A 24 -20.10 -3.05 1.83
CA ASN A 24 -20.65 -4.19 1.08
C ASN A 24 -19.91 -4.55 -0.23
N ALA A 25 -18.62 -4.20 -0.35
CA ALA A 25 -17.81 -4.73 -1.43
C ALA A 25 -17.75 -6.27 -1.36
N PRO A 26 -17.81 -6.96 -2.51
CA PRO A 26 -17.69 -8.42 -2.53
C PRO A 26 -16.34 -8.84 -1.95
N SER A 27 -16.31 -10.00 -1.31
CA SER A 27 -15.12 -10.57 -0.69
C SER A 27 -15.03 -12.04 -1.04
N HIS A 28 -13.91 -12.43 -1.67
CA HIS A 28 -13.63 -13.80 -2.07
C HIS A 28 -12.51 -14.43 -1.21
N GLY A 29 -12.12 -13.76 -0.12
CA GLY A 29 -11.11 -14.26 0.80
C GLY A 29 -10.61 -13.21 1.78
N ARG A 30 -9.64 -13.62 2.62
CA ARG A 30 -9.11 -12.76 3.69
C ARG A 30 -8.40 -11.50 3.16
N ALA A 31 -7.77 -11.58 1.99
CA ALA A 31 -7.12 -10.42 1.37
C ALA A 31 -8.16 -9.35 0.99
N ASP A 32 -9.26 -9.75 0.34
CA ASP A 32 -10.37 -8.85 0.02
C ASP A 32 -11.00 -8.27 1.28
N ASP A 33 -11.21 -9.09 2.32
CA ASP A 33 -11.75 -8.63 3.60
C ASP A 33 -10.90 -7.53 4.24
N ILE A 34 -9.58 -7.67 4.19
CA ILE A 34 -8.62 -6.69 4.70
C ILE A 34 -8.67 -5.44 3.83
N ALA A 35 -8.55 -5.57 2.50
CA ALA A 35 -8.59 -4.45 1.57
C ALA A 35 -9.89 -3.63 1.71
N ASN A 36 -11.03 -4.31 1.86
CA ASN A 36 -12.34 -3.72 2.10
C ASN A 36 -12.51 -3.08 3.49
N ALA A 37 -11.49 -3.13 4.34
CA ALA A 37 -11.41 -2.41 5.61
C ALA A 37 -10.25 -1.43 5.69
N MET A 38 -9.51 -1.21 4.60
CA MET A 38 -8.44 -0.22 4.57
C MET A 38 -8.94 1.12 4.03
N SER A 39 -8.41 2.20 4.59
CA SER A 39 -8.46 3.54 3.99
C SER A 39 -7.04 4.01 3.73
N GLY A 40 -6.85 4.90 2.78
CA GLY A 40 -5.52 5.42 2.50
C GLY A 40 -5.51 6.58 1.55
N ILE A 41 -4.30 7.00 1.22
CA ILE A 41 -4.01 8.08 0.30
C ILE A 41 -2.98 7.57 -0.71
N ILE A 42 -3.26 7.80 -1.98
CA ILE A 42 -2.30 7.59 -3.07
C ILE A 42 -1.90 8.95 -3.60
N TYR A 43 -0.59 9.17 -3.69
CA TYR A 43 0.02 10.35 -4.30
C TYR A 43 0.50 9.95 -5.70
N ILE A 44 -0.15 10.50 -6.73
CA ILE A 44 0.20 10.25 -8.13
C ILE A 44 1.00 11.43 -8.66
N ASP A 45 2.19 11.16 -9.19
CA ASP A 45 3.01 12.15 -9.88
C ASP A 45 2.29 12.67 -11.13
N LEU A 46 2.14 14.00 -11.26
CA LEU A 46 1.39 14.60 -12.37
C LEU A 46 2.20 14.72 -13.67
N GLU A 47 3.52 14.58 -13.61
CA GLU A 47 4.39 14.68 -14.78
C GLU A 47 4.54 13.31 -15.46
N ASN A 48 4.72 12.26 -14.66
CA ASN A 48 5.08 10.91 -15.12
C ASN A 48 3.97 9.86 -14.84
N PHE A 49 2.85 10.26 -14.21
CA PHE A 49 1.65 9.44 -13.99
C PHE A 49 1.88 8.11 -13.24
N TYR A 50 2.77 8.08 -12.26
CA TYR A 50 3.02 6.91 -11.42
C TYR A 50 2.68 7.16 -9.95
N THR A 51 2.54 6.08 -9.17
CA THR A 51 2.33 6.17 -7.73
C THR A 51 3.64 6.54 -7.03
N LYS A 52 3.81 7.82 -6.72
CA LYS A 52 4.98 8.28 -5.97
C LYS A 52 4.99 7.73 -4.55
N LYS A 53 3.83 7.77 -3.89
CA LYS A 53 3.66 7.31 -2.51
C LYS A 53 2.25 6.76 -2.28
N LEU A 54 2.14 5.75 -1.42
CA LEU A 54 0.88 5.25 -0.90
C LEU A 54 1.01 5.09 0.61
N GLU A 55 -0.01 5.54 1.34
CA GLU A 55 -0.17 5.32 2.77
C GLU A 55 -1.55 4.77 3.03
N ALA A 56 -1.66 3.62 3.70
CA ALA A 56 -2.94 2.99 3.97
C ALA A 56 -2.94 2.33 5.35
N GLY A 57 -4.12 2.29 5.98
CA GLY A 57 -4.30 1.76 7.31
C GLY A 57 -5.63 1.02 7.44
N LEU A 58 -5.66 0.01 8.30
CA LEU A 58 -6.89 -0.67 8.69
C LEU A 58 -7.81 0.30 9.46
N THR A 59 -9.05 0.47 9.00
CA THR A 59 -10.05 1.35 9.65
C THR A 59 -10.82 0.66 10.76
N ARG A 60 -10.87 -0.67 10.75
CA ARG A 60 -11.59 -1.49 11.71
C ARG A 60 -10.96 -2.87 11.82
N LYS A 61 -10.94 -3.44 13.03
CA LYS A 61 -10.45 -4.80 13.30
C LYS A 61 -11.13 -5.81 12.37
N LYS A 62 -10.34 -6.76 11.87
CA LYS A 62 -10.83 -7.93 11.13
C LYS A 62 -10.59 -9.19 11.93
N SER A 63 -11.59 -10.07 11.92
CA SER A 63 -11.59 -11.26 12.75
C SER A 63 -12.28 -12.40 12.01
N TRP A 64 -11.73 -13.60 12.12
CA TRP A 64 -12.25 -14.81 11.50
C TRP A 64 -12.26 -15.96 12.51
N ALA A 65 -12.92 -17.06 12.15
CA ALA A 65 -13.01 -18.27 12.98
C ALA A 65 -13.41 -17.96 14.44
N TRP A 66 -14.52 -17.23 14.61
CA TRP A 66 -15.04 -16.80 15.92
C TRP A 66 -14.03 -16.04 16.82
N GLY A 67 -13.01 -15.40 16.24
CA GLY A 67 -12.02 -14.65 17.01
C GLY A 67 -10.67 -15.34 17.18
N LEU A 68 -10.52 -16.58 16.73
CA LEU A 68 -9.26 -17.30 16.80
C LEU A 68 -8.14 -16.67 15.96
N VAL A 69 -8.51 -15.93 14.90
CA VAL A 69 -7.56 -15.15 14.09
C VAL A 69 -8.09 -13.74 13.97
N SER A 70 -7.28 -12.75 14.30
CA SER A 70 -7.65 -11.35 14.12
C SER A 70 -6.49 -10.46 13.72
N VAL A 71 -6.78 -9.42 12.95
CA VAL A 71 -5.86 -8.34 12.59
C VAL A 71 -6.44 -7.06 13.14
N GLU A 72 -5.74 -6.47 14.10
CA GLU A 72 -6.15 -5.27 14.81
C GLU A 72 -5.56 -4.02 14.18
N LYS A 73 -4.37 -4.17 13.60
CA LYS A 73 -3.64 -3.09 12.96
C LYS A 73 -2.93 -3.61 11.72
N LEU A 74 -2.99 -2.83 10.65
CA LEU A 74 -2.20 -2.99 9.45
C LEU A 74 -2.00 -1.61 8.83
N ASP A 75 -0.82 -1.03 9.01
CA ASP A 75 -0.40 0.20 8.36
C ASP A 75 0.62 -0.15 7.27
N ILE A 76 0.44 0.40 6.08
CA ILE A 76 1.30 0.19 4.92
C ILE A 76 1.74 1.56 4.41
N SER A 77 3.03 1.69 4.18
CA SER A 77 3.63 2.81 3.45
C SER A 77 4.46 2.25 2.30
N PHE A 78 4.29 2.81 1.12
CA PHE A 78 4.93 2.37 -0.12
C PHE A 78 5.42 3.60 -0.88
N GLU A 79 6.65 3.56 -1.35
CA GLU A 79 7.24 4.63 -2.17
C GLU A 79 7.82 4.06 -3.45
N GLN A 80 7.62 4.78 -4.56
CA GLN A 80 8.31 4.54 -5.83
C GLN A 80 9.21 5.71 -6.19
N LYS A 81 10.15 5.46 -7.09
CA LYS A 81 10.99 6.49 -7.70
C LYS A 81 11.23 6.16 -9.17
N ILE A 82 11.68 7.15 -9.92
CA ILE A 82 12.21 6.96 -11.26
C ILE A 82 13.69 6.59 -11.15
N PHE A 83 14.09 5.52 -11.84
CA PHE A 83 15.49 5.13 -12.02
C PHE A 83 15.68 4.76 -13.49
N ASN A 84 16.59 5.46 -14.18
CA ASN A 84 16.85 5.28 -15.62
C ASN A 84 15.56 5.27 -16.48
N ASN A 85 14.68 6.25 -16.24
CA ASN A 85 13.39 6.39 -16.93
C ASN A 85 12.40 5.22 -16.71
N ILE A 86 12.60 4.41 -15.68
CA ILE A 86 11.73 3.30 -15.27
C ILE A 86 11.26 3.54 -13.84
N ILE A 87 9.98 3.26 -13.57
CA ILE A 87 9.40 3.34 -12.23
C ILE A 87 9.83 2.09 -11.44
N VAL A 88 10.46 2.30 -10.29
CA VAL A 88 10.91 1.23 -9.40
C VAL A 88 10.42 1.44 -7.97
N VAL A 89 10.20 0.35 -7.24
CA VAL A 89 9.83 0.40 -5.80
C VAL A 89 11.03 0.85 -5.01
N LYS A 90 10.93 1.96 -4.26
CA LYS A 90 11.98 2.48 -3.37
C LYS A 90 11.93 1.81 -1.99
N SER A 91 10.74 1.75 -1.41
CA SER A 91 10.56 1.17 -0.08
C SER A 91 9.14 0.67 0.17
N ILE A 92 9.03 -0.29 1.07
CA ILE A 92 7.76 -0.78 1.62
C ILE A 92 7.93 -0.89 3.13
N THR A 93 7.07 -0.22 3.88
CA THR A 93 6.96 -0.40 5.33
C THR A 93 5.59 -0.99 5.64
N ALA A 94 5.56 -2.06 6.43
CA ALA A 94 4.33 -2.64 6.94
C ALA A 94 4.43 -2.78 8.46
N VAL A 95 3.45 -2.25 9.18
CA VAL A 95 3.30 -2.40 10.63
C VAL A 95 2.00 -3.14 10.89
N TYR A 96 2.06 -4.28 11.57
CA TYR A 96 0.86 -5.06 11.83
C TYR A 96 0.80 -5.59 13.26
N LYS A 97 -0.41 -5.59 13.81
CA LYS A 97 -0.77 -6.23 15.06
C LYS A 97 -1.85 -7.28 14.76
N TYR A 98 -1.56 -8.54 15.04
CA TYR A 98 -2.49 -9.64 14.83
C TYR A 98 -2.47 -10.61 16.00
N SER A 99 -3.50 -11.44 16.11
CA SER A 99 -3.61 -12.50 17.09
C SER A 99 -3.98 -13.82 16.42
N ILE A 100 -3.33 -14.91 16.82
CA ILE A 100 -3.65 -16.28 16.43
C ILE A 100 -3.74 -17.12 17.70
N LEU A 101 -4.89 -17.78 17.92
CA LEU A 101 -5.16 -18.62 19.09
C LEU A 101 -4.85 -17.90 20.42
N GLY A 102 -5.17 -16.60 20.50
CA GLY A 102 -4.93 -15.77 21.69
C GLY A 102 -3.49 -15.25 21.83
N ILE A 103 -2.56 -15.70 20.98
CA ILE A 103 -1.19 -15.19 20.97
C ILE A 103 -1.15 -13.93 20.11
N GLU A 104 -0.93 -12.78 20.75
CA GLU A 104 -0.72 -11.52 20.05
C GLU A 104 0.69 -11.42 19.49
N THR A 105 0.81 -10.88 18.29
CA THR A 105 2.08 -10.53 17.65
C THR A 105 2.00 -9.11 17.12
N TYR A 106 3.04 -8.35 17.41
CA TYR A 106 3.29 -7.03 16.86
C TYR A 106 4.61 -7.08 16.09
N ASP A 107 4.59 -6.65 14.85
CA ASP A 107 5.78 -6.67 14.00
C ASP A 107 5.80 -5.46 13.06
N LYS A 108 7.02 -5.04 12.71
CA LYS A 108 7.29 -3.99 11.74
C LYS A 108 8.29 -4.53 10.74
N ARG A 109 7.89 -4.59 9.49
CA ARG A 109 8.76 -4.93 8.37
C ARG A 109 9.07 -3.70 7.53
N VAL A 110 10.34 -3.53 7.23
CA VAL A 110 10.85 -2.47 6.36
C VAL A 110 11.66 -3.13 5.26
N PHE A 111 11.24 -2.91 4.03
CA PHE A 111 11.94 -3.33 2.82
C PHE A 111 12.44 -2.08 2.12
N THR A 112 13.75 -1.97 1.93
CA THR A 112 14.39 -0.90 1.17
C THR A 112 15.06 -1.53 -0.03
N TYR A 113 14.82 -0.97 -1.20
CA TYR A 113 15.36 -1.47 -2.46
C TYR A 113 16.44 -0.49 -2.95
N SER A 114 17.62 -1.03 -3.24
CA SER A 114 18.79 -0.30 -3.74
C SER A 114 19.44 -1.07 -4.88
N ASP A 115 20.47 -0.46 -5.49
CA ASP A 115 21.36 -1.14 -6.44
C ASP A 115 20.64 -1.74 -7.67
N TYR A 116 19.64 -1.02 -8.17
CA TYR A 116 18.91 -1.43 -9.37
C TYR A 116 19.85 -1.56 -10.57
N SER A 117 19.75 -2.68 -11.26
CA SER A 117 20.41 -2.92 -12.53
C SER A 117 19.36 -3.16 -13.61
N TYR A 118 19.56 -2.53 -14.76
CA TYR A 118 18.74 -2.82 -15.93
C TYR A 118 19.26 -4.10 -16.59
N ILE A 119 18.40 -5.12 -16.67
CA ILE A 119 18.70 -6.36 -17.39
C ILE A 119 17.95 -6.29 -18.71
N ALA A 120 18.69 -6.17 -19.82
CA ALA A 120 18.10 -6.17 -21.15
C ALA A 120 17.33 -7.48 -21.39
N PRO A 121 16.15 -7.45 -22.04
CA PRO A 121 15.43 -8.67 -22.37
C PRO A 121 16.31 -9.60 -23.21
N GLN A 122 16.47 -10.85 -22.79
CA GLN A 122 17.13 -11.83 -23.66
C GLN A 122 16.19 -12.19 -24.82
N PRO A 123 16.69 -12.29 -26.06
CA PRO A 123 15.87 -12.78 -27.16
C PRO A 123 15.33 -14.16 -26.81
N ARG A 124 14.02 -14.37 -27.02
CA ARG A 124 13.41 -15.70 -26.87
C ARG A 124 14.12 -16.63 -27.87
N GLN A 125 14.72 -17.71 -27.37
CA GLN A 125 15.24 -18.79 -28.19
C GLN A 125 14.10 -19.55 -28.87
#